data_AF-A0A2A5FUH5-F1
#
_entry.id   AF-A0A2A5FUH5-F1
#
_cell.length_a   1.000
_cell.length_b   1.000
_cell.length_c   1.000
_cell.angle_alpha   90.00
_cell.angle_beta   90.00
_cell.angle_gamma   90.00
#
_symmetry.space_group_name_H-M   'P 1'
#
loop_
_entity.id
_entity.type
_entity.pdbx_description
1 polymer ?
#
loop_
_entity_poly.entity_id
_entity_poly.type
_entity_poly.pdbx_seq_one_letter_code
_entity_poly.pdbx_strand_id
1 'polypeptide(L)'
;MANVEKMRILTDGKVGIGLTNPGELLHVNGNIAVADAIRFGNSGTLVPSIEDDTGGDGPDWLNLRARGGLNIVIDDDASNGVADEFQIWDDEPGTGDILFHIEETGKVGIGTSGPNSRLHVDAATGEHPFRIQIAGLTKFFVGTNSNTALYFNDAPSYKLQLNVNSAAKPTSDVWTIASDGRLKKDISPFTDGLSLIEKINPIWFKYTGEAGMPTDDQGVGTTAQELQKIAPYMVTEWVYEEGSTDEQNAHKIKSEDRKKTTYLGVDYGPMKFVIINAIKELKAENDALKARISALEKTQK
;
A
#
# COMPACT_ATOMS: atom_id res chain seq x y z
N MET A 1 -33.84 11.33 66.05
CA MET A 1 -33.44 10.57 64.84
C MET A 1 -32.34 9.61 65.24
N ALA A 2 -32.32 8.40 64.68
CA ALA A 2 -31.28 7.42 64.98
C ALA A 2 -29.92 7.90 64.42
N ASN A 3 -28.82 7.64 65.13
CA ASN A 3 -27.47 8.02 64.71
C ASN A 3 -26.99 7.15 63.54
N VAL A 4 -26.26 7.76 62.61
CA VAL A 4 -25.75 7.09 61.39
C VAL A 4 -24.23 7.28 61.30
N GLU A 5 -23.49 6.21 61.02
CA GLU A 5 -22.02 6.13 61.05
C GLU A 5 -21.32 6.71 59.81
N LYS A 6 -20.06 7.18 59.95
CA LYS A 6 -19.30 7.90 58.89
C LYS A 6 -17.87 7.42 58.62
N MET A 7 -17.15 6.80 59.55
CA MET A 7 -15.84 6.18 59.33
C MET A 7 -15.73 4.94 60.22
N ARG A 8 -15.19 3.86 59.68
CA ARG A 8 -14.94 2.61 60.40
C ARG A 8 -13.53 2.07 60.12
N ILE A 9 -12.91 1.50 61.14
CA ILE A 9 -11.65 0.76 61.04
C ILE A 9 -11.91 -0.65 61.61
N LEU A 10 -11.61 -1.68 60.84
CA LEU A 10 -11.76 -3.08 61.23
C LEU A 10 -10.47 -3.64 61.84
N THR A 11 -10.58 -4.78 62.52
CA THR A 11 -9.46 -5.39 63.25
C THR A 11 -8.40 -6.04 62.37
N ASP A 12 -8.69 -6.29 61.09
CA ASP A 12 -7.76 -6.76 60.08
C ASP A 12 -7.00 -5.62 59.37
N GLY A 13 -7.27 -4.36 59.75
CA GLY A 13 -6.55 -3.18 59.29
C GLY A 13 -7.26 -2.37 58.20
N LYS A 14 -8.43 -2.78 57.69
CA LYS A 14 -9.13 -2.08 56.61
C LYS A 14 -9.80 -0.79 57.09
N VAL A 15 -9.53 0.30 56.39
CA VAL A 15 -10.04 1.65 56.69
C VAL A 15 -11.19 2.03 55.73
N GLY A 16 -12.37 2.34 56.28
CA GLY A 16 -13.58 2.69 55.53
C GLY A 16 -14.10 4.09 55.83
N ILE A 17 -14.15 4.97 54.83
CA ILE A 17 -14.72 6.32 54.96
C ILE A 17 -16.08 6.34 54.22
N GLY A 18 -17.16 6.67 54.92
CA GLY A 18 -18.54 6.65 54.42
C GLY A 18 -19.20 5.25 54.37
N LEU A 19 -18.61 4.26 55.05
CA LEU A 19 -18.99 2.85 55.01
C LEU A 19 -18.92 2.22 56.41
N THR A 20 -19.75 1.21 56.64
CA THR A 20 -19.70 0.41 57.87
C THR A 20 -18.99 -0.94 57.67
N ASN A 21 -18.44 -1.30 56.51
CA ASN A 21 -17.65 -2.56 56.35
C ASN A 21 -16.66 -2.41 55.15
N PRO A 22 -15.41 -1.94 55.34
CA PRO A 22 -14.41 -1.73 54.26
C PRO A 22 -13.81 -3.02 53.66
N GLY A 23 -13.48 -2.94 52.36
CA GLY A 23 -13.10 -4.09 51.52
C GLY A 23 -11.62 -4.18 51.11
N GLU A 24 -10.91 -3.05 50.95
CA GLU A 24 -9.46 -2.94 50.74
C GLU A 24 -8.81 -2.25 51.94
N LEU A 25 -7.47 -2.19 52.00
CA LEU A 25 -6.77 -1.48 53.08
C LEU A 25 -7.29 -0.04 53.25
N LEU A 26 -7.68 0.62 52.16
CA LEU A 26 -8.36 1.93 52.17
C LEU A 26 -9.55 1.94 51.18
N HIS A 27 -10.79 2.11 51.68
CA HIS A 27 -12.04 2.12 50.89
C HIS A 27 -12.90 3.37 51.20
N VAL A 28 -12.94 4.32 50.27
CA VAL A 28 -13.63 5.61 50.41
C VAL A 28 -14.91 5.66 49.55
N ASN A 29 -16.10 5.86 50.16
CA ASN A 29 -17.40 6.04 49.46
C ASN A 29 -17.66 7.53 49.15
N GLY A 30 -16.89 8.08 48.21
CA GLY A 30 -16.94 9.47 47.74
C GLY A 30 -15.71 9.91 46.92
N ASN A 31 -15.71 11.16 46.45
CA ASN A 31 -14.54 11.73 45.77
C ASN A 31 -13.37 11.84 46.74
N ILE A 32 -12.24 11.27 46.33
CA ILE A 32 -10.98 11.63 46.98
C ILE A 32 -10.52 12.91 46.29
N ALA A 33 -10.92 14.05 46.86
CA ALA A 33 -10.19 15.28 46.63
C ALA A 33 -8.86 15.13 47.35
N VAL A 34 -7.89 14.54 46.67
CA VAL A 34 -6.52 14.72 47.07
C VAL A 34 -6.17 16.10 46.58
N ALA A 35 -5.63 16.95 47.47
CA ALA A 35 -5.03 18.20 47.04
C ALA A 35 -3.91 17.93 46.00
N ASP A 36 -3.38 16.70 46.02
CA ASP A 36 -2.32 16.17 45.18
C ASP A 36 -2.74 14.82 44.51
N ALA A 37 -2.09 13.67 44.77
CA ALA A 37 -2.23 12.42 43.97
C ALA A 37 -2.72 11.15 44.72
N ILE A 38 -3.26 10.15 43.99
CA ILE A 38 -3.76 8.83 44.48
C ILE A 38 -2.81 7.69 44.04
N ARG A 39 -2.50 6.72 44.93
CA ARG A 39 -1.65 5.52 44.65
C ARG A 39 -2.45 4.20 44.91
N PHE A 40 -2.29 3.17 44.06
CA PHE A 40 -2.98 1.86 44.12
C PHE A 40 -1.99 0.68 44.34
N GLY A 41 -2.41 -0.48 44.90
CA GLY A 41 -1.63 -1.74 44.93
C GLY A 41 -2.45 -2.89 45.57
N ASN A 42 -2.28 -4.22 45.38
CA ASN A 42 -1.52 -5.12 44.49
C ASN A 42 -2.23 -6.53 44.50
N SER A 43 -2.06 -7.36 43.45
CA SER A 43 -2.35 -8.81 43.26
C SER A 43 -3.65 -9.25 42.52
N GLY A 44 -3.83 -8.89 41.23
CA GLY A 44 -4.77 -9.63 40.35
C GLY A 44 -5.39 -8.87 39.17
N THR A 45 -4.64 -8.80 38.06
CA THR A 45 -5.04 -8.57 36.63
C THR A 45 -5.86 -7.34 36.23
N LEU A 46 -6.39 -6.51 37.12
CA LEU A 46 -7.10 -5.28 36.73
C LEU A 46 -6.88 -4.17 37.76
N VAL A 47 -5.97 -3.26 37.44
CA VAL A 47 -5.85 -1.95 38.08
C VAL A 47 -5.65 -0.95 36.94
N PRO A 48 -6.51 0.06 36.75
CA PRO A 48 -6.10 1.29 36.11
C PRO A 48 -5.06 1.90 37.03
N SER A 49 -3.84 1.45 36.82
CA SER A 49 -2.68 1.92 37.52
C SER A 49 -2.04 2.97 36.64
N ILE A 50 -1.75 4.09 37.27
CA ILE A 50 -0.52 4.79 36.93
C ILE A 50 0.52 3.99 37.72
N GLU A 51 1.04 2.95 37.07
CA GLU A 51 2.13 2.14 37.57
C GLU A 51 3.40 2.82 37.06
N ASP A 52 4.05 3.55 37.96
CA ASP A 52 5.43 3.98 37.83
C ASP A 52 6.27 2.79 38.32
N ASP A 53 6.96 2.10 37.42
CA ASP A 53 7.85 1.00 37.79
C ASP A 53 9.17 1.59 38.33
N THR A 54 9.09 2.07 39.56
CA THR A 54 10.27 2.57 40.29
C THR A 54 11.35 1.50 40.56
N GLY A 55 11.20 0.27 40.05
CA GLY A 55 12.08 -0.89 40.26
C GLY A 55 13.24 -1.07 39.27
N GLY A 56 13.23 -0.37 38.12
CA GLY A 56 14.29 -0.41 37.11
C GLY A 56 14.23 -1.62 36.18
N ASP A 57 14.14 -1.34 34.88
CA ASP A 57 14.06 -2.25 33.72
C ASP A 57 12.63 -2.60 33.20
N GLY A 58 11.58 -1.87 33.60
CA GLY A 58 10.19 -2.05 33.11
C GLY A 58 9.54 -0.77 32.58
N PRO A 59 8.63 -0.83 31.58
CA PRO A 59 7.98 0.35 31.02
C PRO A 59 7.01 1.01 32.01
N ASP A 60 6.92 2.35 31.97
CA ASP A 60 5.92 3.11 32.72
C ASP A 60 4.55 3.00 32.03
N TRP A 61 3.54 2.57 32.78
CA TRP A 61 2.22 2.30 32.22
C TRP A 61 1.18 3.27 32.76
N LEU A 62 0.55 4.01 31.83
CA LEU A 62 -0.84 4.38 32.04
C LEU A 62 -1.69 3.21 31.57
N ASN A 63 -1.98 2.31 32.51
CA ASN A 63 -2.72 1.12 32.17
C ASN A 63 -4.23 1.42 32.06
N LEU A 64 -4.80 1.27 30.86
CA LEU A 64 -6.24 1.37 30.60
C LEU A 64 -6.81 0.01 30.17
N ARG A 65 -6.43 -1.08 30.86
CA ARG A 65 -6.86 -2.46 30.52
C ARG A 65 -8.38 -2.63 30.64
N ALA A 66 -9.01 -3.08 29.55
CA ALA A 66 -10.30 -3.79 29.51
C ALA A 66 -10.07 -5.20 28.91
N ARG A 67 -11.02 -6.14 29.02
CA ARG A 67 -10.91 -7.44 28.30
C ARG A 67 -10.87 -7.16 26.78
N GLY A 68 -9.70 -7.33 26.14
CA GLY A 68 -9.43 -6.90 24.76
C GLY A 68 -9.17 -5.39 24.65
N GLY A 69 -8.49 -4.80 25.64
CA GLY A 69 -8.35 -3.36 25.81
C GLY A 69 -6.99 -2.80 25.38
N LEU A 70 -7.04 -1.56 24.89
CA LEU A 70 -5.93 -0.70 24.48
C LEU A 70 -4.97 -0.40 25.66
N ASN A 71 -3.72 -0.82 25.55
CA ASN A 71 -2.65 -0.30 26.40
C ASN A 71 -2.03 0.93 25.73
N ILE A 72 -1.85 2.02 26.49
CA ILE A 72 -1.10 3.19 26.05
C ILE A 72 0.17 3.22 26.88
N VAL A 73 1.30 2.90 26.24
CA VAL A 73 2.63 3.09 26.82
C VAL A 73 3.05 4.51 26.50
N ILE A 74 3.30 5.28 27.55
CA ILE A 74 3.93 6.59 27.45
C ILE A 74 5.26 6.40 28.16
N ASP A 75 6.33 6.23 27.37
CA ASP A 75 7.69 6.01 27.85
C ASP A 75 8.00 4.55 28.23
N ASP A 76 8.98 3.95 27.54
CA ASP A 76 9.59 2.65 27.85
C ASP A 76 11.09 2.88 27.93
N ASP A 77 11.59 3.28 29.10
CA ASP A 77 13.03 3.35 29.35
C ASP A 77 13.55 1.93 29.62
N ALA A 78 13.71 1.17 28.54
CA ALA A 78 14.38 -0.11 28.61
C ALA A 78 15.90 0.13 28.47
N SER A 79 16.62 -0.16 29.56
CA SER A 79 18.08 -0.10 29.78
C SER A 79 18.96 -0.95 28.83
N ASN A 80 18.41 -1.33 27.67
CA ASN A 80 18.97 -2.13 26.60
C ASN A 80 19.21 -1.33 25.31
N GLY A 81 19.10 0.01 25.36
CA GLY A 81 19.51 0.91 24.28
C GLY A 81 18.47 1.08 23.17
N VAL A 82 17.20 0.83 23.49
CA VAL A 82 16.03 1.18 22.66
C VAL A 82 15.43 2.45 23.27
N ALA A 83 15.25 3.46 22.42
CA ALA A 83 14.96 4.84 22.80
C ALA A 83 13.47 5.04 23.11
N ASP A 84 13.14 5.91 24.07
CA ASP A 84 11.80 6.28 24.53
C ASP A 84 10.71 6.13 23.44
N GLU A 85 9.67 5.34 23.73
CA GLU A 85 8.64 4.98 22.76
C GLU A 85 7.23 5.36 23.24
N PHE A 86 6.38 5.79 22.31
CA PHE A 86 4.93 5.79 22.52
C PHE A 86 4.34 4.59 21.80
N GLN A 87 3.76 3.65 22.53
CA GLN A 87 3.23 2.42 21.93
C GLN A 87 1.77 2.18 22.29
N ILE A 88 1.06 1.64 21.31
CA ILE A 88 -0.27 1.07 21.39
C ILE A 88 -0.17 -0.35 20.81
N TRP A 89 -0.47 -1.33 21.65
CA TRP A 89 -0.39 -2.76 21.31
C TRP A 89 -1.64 -3.49 21.78
N ASP A 90 -1.98 -4.57 21.09
CA ASP A 90 -3.03 -5.49 21.51
C ASP A 90 -2.46 -6.54 22.47
N ASP A 91 -3.08 -6.68 23.64
CA ASP A 91 -2.68 -7.64 24.69
C ASP A 91 -3.47 -8.95 24.54
N GLU A 92 -3.52 -9.49 23.32
CA GLU A 92 -4.00 -10.85 23.10
C GLU A 92 -2.93 -11.87 23.52
N PRO A 93 -3.28 -12.88 24.36
CA PRO A 93 -2.32 -13.87 24.83
C PRO A 93 -1.64 -14.61 23.67
N GLY A 94 -0.35 -14.34 23.47
CA GLY A 94 0.52 -15.05 22.53
C GLY A 94 0.71 -14.40 21.16
N THR A 95 0.14 -13.22 20.90
CA THR A 95 0.31 -12.50 19.62
C THR A 95 0.83 -11.08 19.77
N GLY A 96 0.49 -10.34 20.83
CA GLY A 96 1.16 -9.07 21.18
C GLY A 96 1.46 -8.14 19.99
N ASP A 97 0.47 -7.89 19.13
CA ASP A 97 0.69 -7.13 17.89
C ASP A 97 0.78 -5.63 18.19
N ILE A 98 1.84 -4.98 17.72
CA ILE A 98 1.97 -3.51 17.79
C ILE A 98 1.06 -2.89 16.74
N LEU A 99 0.11 -2.09 17.19
CA LEU A 99 -0.83 -1.39 16.31
C LEU A 99 -0.29 -0.02 15.90
N PHE A 100 0.30 0.72 16.85
CA PHE A 100 0.87 2.04 16.61
C PHE A 100 2.06 2.27 17.54
N HIS A 101 3.17 2.72 17.00
CA HIS A 101 4.42 2.91 17.72
C HIS A 101 5.11 4.18 17.21
N ILE A 102 5.60 5.02 18.11
CA ILE A 102 6.41 6.19 17.78
C ILE A 102 7.75 6.03 18.50
N GLU A 103 8.84 6.01 17.74
CA GLU A 103 10.21 6.08 18.29
C GLU A 103 10.56 7.53 18.67
N GLU A 104 11.44 7.72 19.65
CA GLU A 104 12.06 9.02 19.98
C GLU A 104 12.70 9.70 18.75
N THR A 105 13.17 8.90 17.79
CA THR A 105 13.72 9.41 16.52
C THR A 105 12.68 10.10 15.62
N GLY A 106 11.41 10.10 16.03
CA GLY A 106 10.27 10.69 15.34
C GLY A 106 9.76 9.85 14.19
N LYS A 107 10.09 8.55 14.17
CA LYS A 107 9.53 7.58 13.22
C LYS A 107 8.25 6.99 13.80
N VAL A 108 7.26 6.79 12.93
CA VAL A 108 5.95 6.22 13.28
C VAL A 108 5.81 4.86 12.62
N GLY A 109 5.65 3.81 13.42
CA GLY A 109 5.25 2.47 13.01
C GLY A 109 3.73 2.29 13.15
N ILE A 110 3.09 1.71 12.14
CA ILE A 110 1.72 1.16 12.23
C ILE A 110 1.85 -0.32 11.85
N GLY A 111 1.47 -1.23 12.74
CA GLY A 111 1.65 -2.67 12.50
C GLY A 111 3.08 -3.20 12.65
N THR A 112 4.02 -2.41 13.19
CA THR A 112 5.45 -2.77 13.26
C THR A 112 6.17 -2.18 14.47
N SER A 113 7.07 -2.96 15.08
CA SER A 113 7.95 -2.58 16.19
C SER A 113 9.25 -1.90 15.76
N GLY A 114 9.57 -1.90 14.47
CA GLY A 114 10.87 -1.44 13.97
C GLY A 114 10.72 -0.57 12.73
N PRO A 115 10.19 0.66 12.84
CA PRO A 115 10.10 1.55 11.71
C PRO A 115 11.49 1.90 11.16
N ASN A 116 11.74 1.57 9.89
CA ASN A 116 13.00 1.91 9.19
C ASN A 116 12.90 3.21 8.37
N SER A 117 11.77 3.90 8.45
CA SER A 117 11.49 5.18 7.80
C SER A 117 10.58 6.05 8.68
N ARG A 118 10.42 7.35 8.36
CA ARG A 118 9.62 8.28 9.19
C ARG A 118 8.18 7.83 9.40
N LEU A 119 7.61 7.10 8.44
CA LEU A 119 6.33 6.43 8.55
C LEU A 119 6.48 5.04 7.92
N HIS A 120 6.49 4.00 8.76
CA HIS A 120 6.50 2.61 8.35
C HIS A 120 5.12 2.02 8.65
N VAL A 121 4.39 1.64 7.60
CA VAL A 121 3.12 0.93 7.76
C VAL A 121 3.31 -0.48 7.25
N ASP A 122 3.17 -1.43 8.17
CA ASP A 122 3.24 -2.86 7.90
C ASP A 122 1.87 -3.49 8.19
N ALA A 123 1.55 -4.57 7.50
CA ALA A 123 0.27 -5.26 7.67
C ALA A 123 0.43 -6.76 7.53
N ALA A 124 -0.45 -7.50 8.21
CA ALA A 124 -0.47 -8.94 8.14
C ALA A 124 -0.78 -9.45 6.73
N THR A 125 -0.44 -10.71 6.46
CA THR A 125 -0.73 -11.34 5.17
C THR A 125 -2.22 -11.31 4.88
N GLY A 126 -2.62 -10.75 3.75
CA GLY A 126 -4.02 -10.63 3.35
C GLY A 126 -4.68 -9.27 3.68
N GLU A 127 -3.95 -8.37 4.35
CA GLU A 127 -4.41 -7.02 4.67
C GLU A 127 -3.76 -5.95 3.79
N HIS A 128 -4.48 -4.85 3.58
CA HIS A 128 -3.97 -3.70 2.83
C HIS A 128 -3.23 -2.76 3.79
N PRO A 129 -1.91 -2.57 3.64
CA PRO A 129 -1.16 -1.76 4.60
C PRO A 129 -1.55 -0.28 4.55
N PHE A 130 -2.00 0.26 3.41
CA PHE A 130 -2.28 1.70 3.36
C PHE A 130 -3.41 2.07 2.40
N ARG A 131 -4.33 2.92 2.88
CA ARG A 131 -5.42 3.48 2.10
C ARG A 131 -5.72 4.92 2.50
N ILE A 132 -5.85 5.81 1.51
CA ILE A 132 -6.33 7.18 1.67
C ILE A 132 -7.63 7.34 0.87
N GLN A 133 -8.71 7.81 1.50
CA GLN A 133 -10.02 8.03 0.88
C GLN A 133 -10.49 9.49 1.02
N ILE A 134 -11.33 9.93 0.09
CA ILE A 134 -12.14 11.16 0.21
C ILE A 134 -13.59 10.78 -0.08
N ALA A 135 -14.49 11.01 0.88
CA ALA A 135 -15.92 10.67 0.78
C ALA A 135 -16.18 9.21 0.34
N GLY A 136 -15.43 8.26 0.93
CA GLY A 136 -15.52 6.83 0.61
C GLY A 136 -14.79 6.39 -0.68
N LEU A 137 -14.24 7.32 -1.47
CA LEU A 137 -13.51 7.00 -2.70
C LEU A 137 -12.01 6.96 -2.46
N THR A 138 -11.37 5.85 -2.82
CA THR A 138 -9.93 5.63 -2.66
C THR A 138 -9.12 6.52 -3.62
N LYS A 139 -8.11 7.22 -3.07
CA LYS A 139 -7.22 8.14 -3.79
C LYS A 139 -5.78 7.64 -3.85
N PHE A 140 -5.34 6.92 -2.83
CA PHE A 140 -4.05 6.25 -2.80
C PHE A 140 -4.17 4.94 -2.04
N PHE A 141 -3.59 3.88 -2.58
CA PHE A 141 -3.80 2.53 -2.07
C PHE A 141 -2.59 1.64 -2.33
N VAL A 142 -2.20 0.87 -1.32
CA VAL A 142 -1.21 -0.20 -1.42
C VAL A 142 -1.95 -1.52 -1.22
N GLY A 143 -2.04 -2.33 -2.27
CA GLY A 143 -2.76 -3.60 -2.28
C GLY A 143 -1.95 -4.75 -1.65
N THR A 144 -2.65 -5.83 -1.28
CA THR A 144 -2.03 -7.08 -0.77
C THR A 144 -1.13 -7.76 -1.80
N ASN A 145 -1.33 -7.45 -3.08
CA ASN A 145 -0.49 -7.89 -4.19
C ASN A 145 0.76 -7.01 -4.40
N SER A 146 1.10 -6.16 -3.42
CA SER A 146 2.22 -5.21 -3.43
C SER A 146 2.15 -4.15 -4.54
N ASN A 147 1.02 -4.02 -5.23
CA ASN A 147 0.83 -3.02 -6.26
C ASN A 147 0.27 -1.72 -5.64
N THR A 148 0.63 -0.58 -6.22
CA THR A 148 0.21 0.74 -5.75
C THR A 148 -0.71 1.41 -6.76
N ALA A 149 -1.82 1.98 -6.28
CA ALA A 149 -2.82 2.64 -7.10
C ALA A 149 -2.97 4.12 -6.72
N LEU A 150 -3.13 4.97 -7.74
CA LEU A 150 -3.55 6.37 -7.58
C LEU A 150 -4.95 6.54 -8.20
N TYR A 151 -5.90 7.00 -7.39
CA TYR A 151 -7.32 7.21 -7.73
C TYR A 151 -8.09 5.94 -8.14
N PHE A 152 -7.95 4.82 -7.41
CA PHE A 152 -8.44 3.51 -7.87
C PHE A 152 -9.32 2.81 -6.81
N ASN A 153 -10.41 2.16 -7.24
CA ASN A 153 -11.35 1.44 -6.37
C ASN A 153 -11.10 -0.10 -6.33
N ASP A 154 -10.10 -0.62 -7.06
CA ASP A 154 -9.78 -2.05 -7.18
C ASP A 154 -8.33 -2.37 -6.75
N ALA A 155 -7.92 -3.64 -6.77
CA ALA A 155 -6.52 -4.02 -6.63
C ALA A 155 -5.77 -3.71 -7.95
N PRO A 156 -4.71 -2.87 -7.96
CA PRO A 156 -3.96 -2.58 -9.18
C PRO A 156 -3.30 -3.85 -9.75
N SER A 157 -3.33 -4.01 -11.07
CA SER A 157 -2.69 -5.11 -11.82
C SER A 157 -1.22 -4.80 -12.19
N TYR A 158 -0.79 -3.54 -12.04
CA TYR A 158 0.58 -3.08 -12.29
C TYR A 158 1.18 -2.42 -11.06
N LYS A 159 2.52 -2.39 -10.96
CA LYS A 159 3.24 -1.78 -9.83
C LYS A 159 2.87 -0.31 -9.58
N LEU A 160 2.57 0.43 -10.65
CA LEU A 160 1.98 1.76 -10.63
C LEU A 160 0.88 1.82 -11.69
N GLN A 161 -0.38 1.90 -11.27
CA GLN A 161 -1.54 1.98 -12.15
C GLN A 161 -2.34 3.26 -11.89
N LEU A 162 -2.75 3.92 -12.98
CA LEU A 162 -3.70 5.02 -12.96
C LEU A 162 -5.07 4.50 -13.38
N ASN A 163 -6.12 4.95 -12.72
CA ASN A 163 -7.51 4.62 -13.11
C ASN A 163 -8.02 5.39 -14.33
N VAL A 164 -7.38 6.52 -14.61
CA VAL A 164 -7.76 7.45 -15.66
C VAL A 164 -6.53 7.78 -16.48
N ASN A 165 -6.74 8.09 -17.76
CA ASN A 165 -5.69 8.46 -18.69
C ASN A 165 -5.20 9.90 -18.45
N SER A 166 -4.71 10.18 -17.25
CA SER A 166 -4.31 11.51 -16.79
C SER A 166 -3.06 11.43 -15.92
N ALA A 167 -1.94 10.96 -16.50
CA ALA A 167 -0.61 11.20 -15.96
C ALA A 167 0.01 12.40 -16.67
N ALA A 168 0.47 13.39 -15.90
CA ALA A 168 1.20 14.52 -16.45
C ALA A 168 2.70 14.39 -16.12
N LYS A 169 3.54 14.39 -17.17
CA LYS A 169 4.95 14.77 -17.08
C LYS A 169 5.08 16.12 -17.80
N PRO A 170 5.62 17.17 -17.15
CA PRO A 170 5.54 18.54 -17.67
C PRO A 170 6.30 18.78 -18.99
N THR A 171 7.14 17.85 -19.44
CA THR A 171 8.03 18.05 -20.60
C THR A 171 8.12 16.87 -21.57
N SER A 172 7.64 15.67 -21.23
CA SER A 172 7.66 14.49 -22.11
C SER A 172 6.50 13.54 -21.84
N ASP A 173 6.08 12.79 -22.85
CA ASP A 173 5.04 11.76 -22.79
C ASP A 173 5.59 10.36 -22.39
N VAL A 174 6.91 10.16 -22.41
CA VAL A 174 7.56 8.88 -22.09
C VAL A 174 8.18 8.83 -20.69
N TRP A 175 8.10 7.66 -20.04
CA TRP A 175 8.97 7.34 -18.90
C TRP A 175 10.44 7.37 -19.36
N THR A 176 11.34 7.86 -18.50
CA THR A 176 12.76 7.87 -18.85
C THR A 176 13.28 6.44 -18.73
N ILE A 177 13.61 5.80 -19.85
CA ILE A 177 14.12 4.43 -19.90
C ILE A 177 15.64 4.47 -19.93
N ALA A 178 16.31 3.78 -19.01
CA ALA A 178 17.77 3.68 -19.00
C ALA A 178 18.27 3.02 -20.30
N SER A 179 19.14 3.71 -21.04
CA SER A 179 19.64 3.23 -22.34
C SER A 179 21.15 3.50 -22.55
N ASP A 180 21.89 3.76 -21.49
CA ASP A 180 23.36 3.86 -21.56
C ASP A 180 23.94 2.51 -22.03
N GLY A 181 24.88 2.56 -22.99
CA GLY A 181 25.47 1.36 -23.58
C GLY A 181 26.20 0.48 -22.55
N ARG A 182 26.71 1.04 -21.45
CA ARG A 182 27.37 0.31 -20.35
C ARG A 182 26.40 -0.54 -19.54
N LEU A 183 25.11 -0.23 -19.59
CA LEU A 183 24.05 -0.97 -18.90
C LEU A 183 23.44 -2.07 -19.79
N LYS A 184 23.96 -2.26 -21.01
CA LYS A 184 23.49 -3.26 -21.98
C LYS A 184 24.57 -4.32 -22.21
N LYS A 185 24.14 -5.55 -22.41
CA LYS A 185 24.96 -6.69 -22.85
C LYS A 185 24.28 -7.37 -24.03
N ASP A 186 25.02 -8.20 -24.77
CA ASP A 186 24.49 -9.00 -25.88
C ASP A 186 23.82 -8.15 -26.99
N ILE A 187 24.45 -7.03 -27.34
CA ILE A 187 23.93 -6.07 -28.33
C ILE A 187 24.01 -6.67 -29.74
N SER A 188 22.86 -6.76 -30.41
CA SER A 188 22.74 -7.22 -31.80
C SER A 188 21.88 -6.27 -32.63
N PRO A 189 22.00 -6.27 -33.98
CA PRO A 189 21.18 -5.44 -34.83
C PRO A 189 19.69 -5.79 -34.75
N PHE A 190 18.84 -4.77 -34.63
CA PHE A 190 17.39 -4.89 -34.80
C PHE A 190 17.02 -4.53 -36.24
N THR A 191 16.51 -5.51 -36.99
CA THR A 191 16.36 -5.41 -38.47
C THR A 191 14.91 -5.35 -38.94
N ASP A 192 13.94 -5.51 -38.06
CA ASP A 192 12.54 -5.38 -38.45
C ASP A 192 12.27 -3.96 -38.95
N GLY A 193 11.53 -3.87 -40.06
CA GLY A 193 11.37 -2.64 -40.85
C GLY A 193 10.08 -2.66 -41.67
N LEU A 194 10.16 -2.28 -42.95
CA LEU A 194 9.00 -2.04 -43.80
C LEU A 194 8.10 -3.28 -43.91
N SER A 195 8.69 -4.45 -44.11
CA SER A 195 7.95 -5.72 -44.25
C SER A 195 7.13 -6.13 -43.01
N LEU A 196 7.48 -5.62 -41.83
CA LEU A 196 6.70 -5.82 -40.61
C LEU A 196 5.58 -4.79 -40.51
N ILE A 197 5.87 -3.51 -40.79
CA ILE A 197 4.88 -2.42 -40.78
C ILE A 197 3.73 -2.71 -41.74
N GLU A 198 4.01 -3.25 -42.92
CA GLU A 198 2.98 -3.60 -43.92
C GLU A 198 1.97 -4.65 -43.45
N LYS A 199 2.33 -5.46 -42.43
CA LYS A 199 1.45 -6.50 -41.86
C LYS A 199 0.60 -5.99 -40.71
N ILE A 200 0.85 -4.78 -40.21
CA ILE A 200 0.11 -4.22 -39.07
C ILE A 200 -1.19 -3.60 -39.56
N ASN A 201 -2.28 -3.93 -38.88
CA ASN A 201 -3.62 -3.39 -39.14
C ASN A 201 -4.06 -2.46 -37.99
N PRO A 202 -3.95 -1.12 -38.13
CA PRO A 202 -4.44 -0.18 -37.13
C PRO A 202 -5.97 -0.19 -37.07
N ILE A 203 -6.53 -0.15 -35.86
CA ILE A 203 -7.96 -0.15 -35.60
C ILE A 203 -8.35 1.00 -34.66
N TRP A 204 -9.57 1.48 -34.83
CA TRP A 204 -10.27 2.24 -33.79
C TRP A 204 -11.01 1.27 -32.88
N PHE A 205 -11.03 1.52 -31.58
CA PHE A 205 -11.69 0.64 -30.62
C PHE A 205 -12.30 1.40 -29.45
N LYS A 206 -13.21 0.72 -28.73
CA LYS A 206 -13.66 1.04 -27.37
C LYS A 206 -13.52 -0.23 -26.52
N TYR A 207 -13.24 -0.10 -25.24
CA TYR A 207 -13.19 -1.28 -24.37
C TYR A 207 -14.58 -1.79 -24.00
N THR A 208 -14.65 -3.07 -23.63
CA THR A 208 -15.90 -3.77 -23.26
C THR A 208 -16.34 -3.49 -21.81
N GLY A 209 -15.49 -2.90 -20.98
CA GLY A 209 -15.71 -2.78 -19.53
C GLY A 209 -15.06 -3.90 -18.72
N GLU A 210 -14.66 -5.00 -19.36
CA GLU A 210 -13.97 -6.10 -18.70
C GLU A 210 -12.63 -5.66 -18.12
N ALA A 211 -12.21 -6.32 -17.04
CA ALA A 211 -10.97 -6.04 -16.33
C ALA A 211 -10.78 -4.57 -15.88
N GLY A 212 -11.90 -3.87 -15.63
CA GLY A 212 -11.92 -2.48 -15.15
C GLY A 212 -11.58 -1.44 -16.23
N MET A 213 -11.67 -1.79 -17.52
CA MET A 213 -11.36 -0.87 -18.61
C MET A 213 -12.51 0.12 -18.88
N PRO A 214 -12.24 1.37 -19.29
CA PRO A 214 -13.27 2.38 -19.54
C PRO A 214 -14.06 2.11 -20.83
N THR A 215 -15.39 2.21 -20.78
CA THR A 215 -16.28 1.92 -21.92
C THR A 215 -16.54 3.10 -22.84
N ASP A 216 -16.40 4.33 -22.34
CA ASP A 216 -16.91 5.51 -23.03
C ASP A 216 -15.89 6.11 -23.99
N ASP A 217 -14.60 5.93 -23.68
CA ASP A 217 -13.47 6.47 -24.43
C ASP A 217 -13.19 5.68 -25.72
N GLN A 218 -12.89 6.41 -26.80
CA GLN A 218 -12.46 5.83 -28.07
C GLN A 218 -10.94 5.93 -28.22
N GLY A 219 -10.31 4.82 -28.60
CA GLY A 219 -8.87 4.71 -28.80
C GLY A 219 -8.48 4.29 -30.22
N VAL A 220 -7.20 4.48 -30.57
CA VAL A 220 -6.53 3.93 -31.76
C VAL A 220 -5.45 2.98 -31.31
N GLY A 221 -5.33 1.82 -31.95
CA GLY A 221 -4.28 0.86 -31.64
C GLY A 221 -4.31 -0.35 -32.57
N THR A 222 -3.82 -1.48 -32.06
CA THR A 222 -3.83 -2.79 -32.73
C THR A 222 -4.39 -3.84 -31.78
N THR A 223 -4.84 -4.99 -32.31
CA THR A 223 -5.10 -6.14 -31.45
C THR A 223 -3.79 -6.82 -31.05
N ALA A 224 -3.63 -7.16 -29.78
CA ALA A 224 -2.42 -7.84 -29.30
C ALA A 224 -2.22 -9.21 -29.96
N GLN A 225 -3.31 -9.89 -30.30
CA GLN A 225 -3.32 -11.21 -30.92
C GLN A 225 -2.78 -11.19 -32.37
N GLU A 226 -3.03 -10.11 -33.12
CA GLU A 226 -2.45 -9.94 -34.45
C GLU A 226 -0.95 -9.64 -34.34
N LEU A 227 -0.57 -8.71 -33.45
CA LEU A 227 0.83 -8.40 -33.21
C LEU A 227 1.62 -9.61 -32.71
N GLN A 228 1.04 -10.48 -31.89
CA GLN A 228 1.73 -11.66 -31.36
C GLN A 228 2.24 -12.60 -32.47
N LYS A 229 1.55 -12.65 -33.62
CA LYS A 229 1.93 -13.51 -34.75
C LYS A 229 3.11 -12.95 -35.54
N ILE A 230 3.29 -11.62 -35.56
CA ILE A 230 4.25 -10.95 -36.43
C ILE A 230 5.39 -10.26 -35.67
N ALA A 231 5.16 -9.88 -34.42
CA ALA A 231 6.06 -9.16 -33.52
C ALA A 231 5.84 -9.64 -32.06
N PRO A 232 6.06 -10.93 -31.74
CA PRO A 232 5.77 -11.47 -30.41
C PRO A 232 6.51 -10.74 -29.28
N TYR A 233 7.68 -10.15 -29.56
CA TYR A 233 8.46 -9.38 -28.60
C TYR A 233 7.80 -8.06 -28.16
N MET A 234 6.74 -7.61 -28.83
CA MET A 234 5.92 -6.46 -28.42
C MET A 234 4.74 -6.86 -27.53
N VAL A 235 4.49 -8.16 -27.34
CA VAL A 235 3.29 -8.64 -26.65
C VAL A 235 3.67 -9.21 -25.28
N THR A 236 2.95 -8.79 -24.25
CA THR A 236 3.15 -9.23 -22.87
C THR A 236 1.86 -9.84 -22.33
N GLU A 237 1.97 -10.77 -21.39
CA GLU A 237 0.82 -11.29 -20.65
C GLU A 237 0.68 -10.57 -19.30
N TRP A 238 -0.56 -10.39 -18.86
CA TRP A 238 -0.88 -9.93 -17.51
C TRP A 238 -2.10 -10.66 -16.98
N VAL A 239 -2.19 -10.81 -15.66
CA VAL A 239 -3.27 -11.56 -15.00
C VAL A 239 -4.20 -10.57 -14.32
N TYR A 240 -5.47 -10.61 -14.68
CA TYR A 240 -6.56 -9.96 -13.96
C TYR A 240 -7.19 -10.96 -12.99
N GLU A 241 -7.42 -10.54 -11.75
CA GLU A 241 -8.08 -11.33 -10.73
C GLU A 241 -9.41 -10.66 -10.38
N GLU A 242 -10.53 -11.34 -10.64
CA GLU A 242 -11.89 -10.83 -10.40
C GLU A 242 -12.13 -10.64 -8.90
N GLY A 243 -12.45 -9.41 -8.48
CA GLY A 243 -12.81 -9.05 -7.11
C GLY A 243 -13.82 -7.90 -7.12
N SER A 244 -14.65 -7.82 -6.07
CA SER A 244 -15.69 -6.78 -5.99
C SER A 244 -15.11 -5.46 -5.48
N THR A 245 -15.40 -4.36 -6.17
CA THR A 245 -15.15 -2.95 -5.76
C THR A 245 -16.10 -2.45 -4.67
N ASP A 246 -17.13 -3.23 -4.35
CA ASP A 246 -18.11 -2.92 -3.32
C ASP A 246 -17.64 -3.52 -2.00
N GLU A 247 -17.30 -2.67 -1.03
CA GLU A 247 -16.88 -3.10 0.32
C GLU A 247 -17.89 -4.08 0.97
N GLN A 248 -19.17 -4.06 0.60
CA GLN A 248 -20.18 -5.00 1.10
C GLN A 248 -20.04 -6.43 0.51
N ASN A 249 -19.32 -6.58 -0.60
CA ASN A 249 -19.16 -7.81 -1.36
C ASN A 249 -17.69 -8.23 -1.58
N ALA A 250 -16.72 -7.32 -1.40
CA ALA A 250 -15.27 -7.48 -1.60
C ALA A 250 -14.64 -8.59 -0.74
N HIS A 251 -15.29 -9.00 0.34
CA HIS A 251 -14.77 -9.95 1.31
C HIS A 251 -15.49 -11.31 1.32
N LYS A 252 -16.38 -11.60 0.35
CA LYS A 252 -17.14 -12.86 0.33
C LYS A 252 -16.41 -14.03 -0.32
N ILE A 253 -15.37 -13.76 -1.13
CA ILE A 253 -14.58 -14.77 -1.84
C ILE A 253 -13.12 -14.58 -1.44
N LYS A 254 -12.49 -15.62 -0.90
CA LYS A 254 -11.07 -15.62 -0.57
C LYS A 254 -10.24 -15.41 -1.84
N SER A 255 -9.09 -14.75 -1.74
CA SER A 255 -8.24 -14.46 -2.91
C SER A 255 -7.83 -15.69 -3.70
N GLU A 256 -7.65 -16.83 -3.03
CA GLU A 256 -7.36 -18.13 -3.66
C GLU A 256 -8.48 -18.68 -4.55
N ASP A 257 -9.73 -18.29 -4.26
CA ASP A 257 -10.92 -18.73 -4.98
C ASP A 257 -11.36 -17.73 -6.07
N ARG A 258 -10.68 -16.57 -6.17
CA ARG A 258 -11.01 -15.54 -7.18
C ARG A 258 -10.61 -16.00 -8.58
N LYS A 259 -11.49 -15.75 -9.54
CA LYS A 259 -11.27 -16.11 -10.93
C LYS A 259 -10.14 -15.26 -11.51
N LYS A 260 -9.10 -15.93 -12.03
CA LYS A 260 -7.96 -15.32 -12.69
C LYS A 260 -8.10 -15.48 -14.20
N THR A 261 -7.96 -14.38 -14.92
CA THR A 261 -8.00 -14.35 -16.39
C THR A 261 -6.72 -13.71 -16.90
N THR A 262 -6.01 -14.40 -17.79
CA THR A 262 -4.84 -13.86 -18.47
C THR A 262 -5.27 -13.05 -19.68
N TYR A 263 -4.79 -11.81 -19.77
CA TYR A 263 -4.99 -10.91 -20.89
C TYR A 263 -3.64 -10.56 -21.54
N LEU A 264 -3.69 -10.09 -22.78
CA LEU A 264 -2.52 -9.61 -23.51
C LEU A 264 -2.42 -8.09 -23.42
N GLY A 265 -1.20 -7.58 -23.32
CA GLY A 265 -0.84 -6.18 -23.44
C GLY A 265 0.18 -5.98 -24.57
N VAL A 266 0.33 -4.74 -25.03
CA VAL A 266 1.27 -4.39 -26.10
C VAL A 266 2.25 -3.32 -25.61
N ASP A 267 3.55 -3.61 -25.72
CA ASP A 267 4.63 -2.63 -25.64
C ASP A 267 4.94 -2.10 -27.04
N TYR A 268 4.45 -0.89 -27.33
CA TYR A 268 4.73 -0.21 -28.60
C TYR A 268 6.13 0.42 -28.66
N GLY A 269 6.97 0.27 -27.64
CA GLY A 269 8.34 0.79 -27.61
C GLY A 269 9.17 0.37 -28.82
N PRO A 270 9.28 -0.95 -29.12
CA PRO A 270 10.00 -1.44 -30.30
C PRO A 270 9.45 -0.93 -31.64
N MET A 271 8.14 -0.61 -31.72
CA MET A 271 7.49 -0.14 -32.95
C MET A 271 8.18 1.10 -33.53
N LYS A 272 8.66 2.01 -32.67
CA LYS A 272 9.37 3.22 -33.09
C LYS A 272 10.62 2.89 -33.89
N PHE A 273 11.34 1.84 -33.53
CA PHE A 273 12.56 1.41 -34.23
C PHE A 273 12.24 0.66 -35.53
N VAL A 274 11.14 -0.11 -35.55
CA VAL A 274 10.61 -0.69 -36.80
C VAL A 274 10.30 0.42 -37.80
N ILE A 275 9.60 1.47 -37.37
CA ILE A 275 9.28 2.63 -38.23
C ILE A 275 10.57 3.33 -38.70
N ILE A 276 11.57 3.51 -37.84
CA ILE A 276 12.86 4.09 -38.22
C ILE A 276 13.54 3.26 -39.32
N ASN A 277 13.56 1.94 -39.18
CA ASN A 277 14.13 1.04 -40.18
C ASN A 277 13.33 1.07 -41.48
N ALA A 278 12.00 1.01 -41.41
CA ALA A 278 11.11 1.13 -42.58
C ALA A 278 11.34 2.44 -43.34
N ILE A 279 11.52 3.57 -42.64
CA ILE A 279 11.83 4.86 -43.28
C ILE A 279 13.19 4.83 -43.97
N LYS A 280 14.21 4.20 -43.36
CA LYS A 280 15.53 4.05 -43.98
C LYS A 280 15.46 3.19 -45.25
N GLU A 281 14.71 2.10 -45.21
CA GLU A 281 14.46 1.22 -46.36
C GLU A 281 13.76 1.98 -47.49
N LEU A 282 12.64 2.65 -47.19
CA LEU A 282 11.91 3.46 -48.16
C LEU A 282 12.78 4.59 -48.76
N LYS A 283 13.65 5.21 -47.96
CA LYS A 283 14.59 6.23 -48.45
C LYS A 283 15.59 5.64 -49.44
N ALA A 284 16.14 4.47 -49.14
CA ALA A 284 17.08 3.78 -50.03
C ALA A 284 16.42 3.39 -51.36
N GLU A 285 15.19 2.85 -51.31
CA GLU A 285 14.42 2.55 -52.51
C GLU A 285 14.09 3.80 -53.34
N ASN A 286 13.70 4.90 -52.69
CA ASN A 286 13.41 6.17 -53.35
C ASN A 286 14.65 6.75 -54.06
N ASP A 287 15.82 6.68 -53.43
CA ASP A 287 17.08 7.11 -54.05
C ASP A 287 17.42 6.25 -55.27
N ALA A 288 17.26 4.94 -55.17
CA ALA A 288 17.46 4.02 -56.29
C ALA A 288 16.51 4.30 -57.45
N LEU A 289 15.23 4.56 -57.16
CA LEU A 289 14.24 4.94 -58.16
C LEU A 289 14.58 6.27 -58.84
N LYS A 290 14.99 7.30 -58.08
CA LYS A 290 15.43 8.59 -58.62
C LYS A 290 16.66 8.46 -59.52
N ALA A 291 17.62 7.63 -59.13
CA ALA A 291 18.81 7.36 -59.93
C ALA A 291 18.44 6.67 -61.26
N ARG A 292 17.53 5.69 -61.21
CA ARG A 292 17.03 4.99 -62.40
C ARG A 292 16.26 5.93 -63.34
N ILE A 293 15.37 6.77 -62.81
CA ILE A 293 14.66 7.78 -63.59
C ILE A 293 15.65 8.71 -64.29
N SER A 294 16.63 9.24 -63.55
CA SER A 294 17.66 10.12 -64.11
C SER A 294 18.49 9.45 -65.22
N ALA A 295 18.76 8.14 -65.11
CA ALA A 295 19.48 7.40 -66.13
C ALA A 295 18.64 7.19 -67.40
N LEU A 296 17.34 6.88 -67.25
CA LEU A 296 16.39 6.72 -68.36
C LEU A 296 16.15 8.04 -69.10
N GLU A 297 16.02 9.15 -68.39
CA GLU A 297 15.85 10.48 -69.00
C GLU A 297 17.07 10.90 -69.84
N LYS A 298 18.28 10.48 -69.45
CA LYS A 298 19.49 10.70 -70.23
C LYS A 298 19.58 9.85 -71.48
N THR A 299 18.90 8.71 -71.54
CA THR A 299 18.91 7.81 -72.71
C THR A 299 17.83 8.17 -73.74
N GLN A 300 16.87 9.03 -73.38
CA GLN A 300 15.80 9.50 -74.28
C GLN A 300 16.11 10.86 -74.95
N LYS A 301 17.25 11.48 -74.64
CA LYS A 301 17.80 12.66 -75.33
C LYS A 301 18.92 12.25 -76.27
#